data_AF-I5C6Q8-F1
#
_entry.id   AF-I5C6Q8-F1
#
_cell.length_a   1.000
_cell.length_b   1.000
_cell.length_c   1.000
_cell.angle_alpha   90.00
_cell.angle_beta   90.00
_cell.angle_gamma   90.00
#
_symmetry.space_group_name_H-M   'P 1'
#
loop_
_entity.id
_entity.type
_entity.pdbx_description
1 polymer ?
#
loop_
_entity_poly.entity_id
_entity_poly.type
_entity_poly.pdbx_seq_one_letter_code
_entity_poly.pdbx_strand_id
1 'polypeptide(L)'
;MNKEQDMRKLTSVLSRFAAGLALGLSLFGPASADEGAATLSQTVERIESTLGARVGIVIRDTGSDWRWSHRAEERFLMNSTVKALICGGVLAELDKGMLTLDQTLPIRQFDIVSYSPVTQKHVGKAMSIADLCLATLDISDNAAANLLIGRLGGPKAVTAFLRSIGDPVSRLDRLEPKLNAFAPGDPRDTTTPAAMTETWHALLLGDVLKPASRTQLIEWMSHGGVTGA
;
A
#
# COMPACT_ATOMS: atom_id res chain seq x y z
N MET A 1 33.35 -23.02 97.42
CA MET A 1 34.17 -21.94 96.82
C MET A 1 34.23 -22.19 95.32
N ASN A 2 33.33 -21.54 94.56
CA ASN A 2 33.60 -20.33 93.74
C ASN A 2 34.61 -20.65 92.63
N LYS A 3 34.31 -20.57 91.33
CA LYS A 3 33.45 -19.66 90.55
C LYS A 3 33.03 -20.41 89.26
N GLU A 4 31.75 -20.39 88.88
CA GLU A 4 31.15 -19.43 87.93
C GLU A 4 31.75 -19.47 86.53
N GLN A 5 30.87 -19.74 85.54
CA GLN A 5 31.05 -19.55 84.10
C GLN A 5 32.07 -20.52 83.46
N ASP A 6 31.70 -21.52 82.68
CA ASP A 6 30.99 -21.35 81.42
C ASP A 6 30.39 -22.71 81.03
N MET A 7 29.08 -22.85 81.20
CA MET A 7 28.36 -24.10 80.99
C MET A 7 27.30 -23.87 79.92
N ARG A 8 27.55 -24.48 78.75
CA ARG A 8 26.60 -25.24 77.94
C ARG A 8 25.22 -24.59 77.67
N LYS A 9 24.90 -24.65 76.36
CA LYS A 9 23.61 -25.05 75.74
C LYS A 9 22.65 -23.96 75.25
N LEU A 10 22.30 -24.17 73.98
CA LEU A 10 20.96 -24.19 73.37
C LEU A 10 20.37 -22.90 72.76
N THR A 11 20.17 -23.00 71.43
CA THR A 11 18.97 -22.66 70.64
C THR A 11 18.50 -21.20 70.44
N SER A 12 18.56 -20.80 69.17
CA SER A 12 17.52 -20.14 68.35
C SER A 12 17.23 -18.64 68.47
N VAL A 13 16.91 -18.10 67.28
CA VAL A 13 16.05 -16.95 66.91
C VAL A 13 16.74 -15.66 66.39
N LEU A 14 16.37 -15.38 65.14
CA LEU A 14 16.42 -14.16 64.30
C LEU A 14 16.67 -12.78 64.95
N SER A 15 17.36 -11.88 64.22
CA SER A 15 16.80 -10.59 63.71
C SER A 15 17.84 -9.52 63.25
N ARG A 16 17.81 -9.20 61.95
CA ARG A 16 17.76 -7.87 61.27
C ARG A 16 18.98 -6.93 61.08
N PHE A 17 18.88 -6.25 59.92
CA PHE A 17 19.53 -5.04 59.35
C PHE A 17 20.88 -5.19 58.65
N ALA A 18 21.18 -4.54 57.51
CA ALA A 18 20.52 -4.08 56.27
C ALA A 18 21.60 -3.31 55.46
N ALA A 19 21.37 -3.12 54.14
CA ALA A 19 22.09 -2.25 53.19
C ALA A 19 23.46 -2.78 52.69
N GLY A 20 23.79 -2.82 51.40
CA GLY A 20 23.10 -2.41 50.16
C GLY A 20 24.17 -2.25 49.07
N LEU A 21 23.89 -2.65 47.83
CA LEU A 21 24.39 -1.95 46.64
C LEU A 21 23.55 -2.33 45.42
N ALA A 22 23.26 -1.30 44.63
CA ALA A 22 22.14 -1.18 43.74
C ALA A 22 22.28 -1.92 42.40
N LEU A 23 21.17 -2.53 42.01
CA LEU A 23 20.48 -2.38 40.73
C LEU A 23 21.29 -1.68 39.61
N GLY A 24 21.90 -2.48 38.75
CA GLY A 24 22.33 -2.10 37.40
C GLY A 24 21.64 -2.98 36.36
N LEU A 25 20.31 -3.16 36.47
CA LEU A 25 19.54 -3.76 35.38
C LEU A 25 19.35 -2.67 34.33
N SER A 26 20.11 -2.80 33.25
CA SER A 26 19.90 -2.07 32.00
C SER A 26 18.43 -2.17 31.59
N LEU A 27 17.66 -1.11 31.82
CA LEU A 27 16.33 -0.91 31.27
C LEU A 27 16.48 -0.52 29.78
N PHE A 28 16.95 -1.45 28.97
CA PHE A 28 16.61 -1.44 27.55
C PHE A 28 15.48 -2.45 27.41
N GLY A 29 14.26 -2.01 27.75
CA GLY A 29 13.07 -2.71 27.32
C GLY A 29 13.05 -2.73 25.79
N PRO A 30 12.57 -3.81 25.15
CA PRO A 30 12.37 -3.77 23.71
C PRO A 30 11.45 -2.59 23.41
N ALA A 31 11.88 -1.67 22.52
CA ALA A 31 10.99 -0.66 21.98
C ALA A 31 9.77 -1.40 21.43
N SER A 32 8.66 -1.28 22.12
CA SER A 32 7.49 -2.09 21.83
C SER A 32 6.83 -1.56 20.55
N ALA A 33 6.16 -2.45 19.81
CA ALA A 33 5.33 -2.07 18.68
C ALA A 33 4.34 -0.92 19.01
N ASP A 34 3.95 -0.80 20.28
CA ASP A 34 3.06 0.25 20.79
C ASP A 34 3.72 1.64 20.83
N GLU A 35 5.02 1.74 21.13
CA GLU A 35 5.75 3.02 21.09
C GLU A 35 5.91 3.52 19.64
N GLY A 36 6.16 2.60 18.71
CA GLY A 36 6.19 2.90 17.28
C GLY A 36 4.84 3.39 16.75
N ALA A 37 3.74 2.72 17.13
CA ALA A 37 2.39 3.09 16.76
C ALA A 37 1.99 4.49 17.28
N ALA A 38 2.32 4.81 18.53
CA ALA A 38 2.05 6.13 19.10
C ALA A 38 2.83 7.24 18.37
N THR A 39 4.09 6.98 18.01
CA THR A 39 4.93 7.91 17.25
C THR A 39 4.36 8.18 15.85
N LEU A 40 3.84 7.15 15.18
CA LEU A 40 3.17 7.27 13.89
C LEU A 40 1.92 8.16 14.00
N SER A 41 1.06 7.91 14.98
CA SER A 41 -0.16 8.71 15.21
C SER A 41 0.17 10.18 15.42
N GLN A 42 1.08 10.51 16.34
CA GLN A 42 1.49 11.89 16.60
C GLN A 42 2.10 12.57 15.36
N THR A 43 2.88 11.82 14.59
CA THR A 43 3.49 12.33 13.35
C THR A 43 2.43 12.68 12.31
N VAL A 44 1.44 11.81 12.11
CA VAL A 44 0.38 12.03 11.13
C VAL A 44 -0.55 13.16 11.55
N GLU A 45 -0.93 13.23 12.83
CA GLU A 45 -1.72 14.35 13.36
C GLU A 45 -1.01 15.70 13.17
N ARG A 46 0.31 15.75 13.41
CA ARG A 46 1.12 16.94 13.17
C ARG A 46 1.15 17.32 11.68
N ILE A 47 1.26 16.34 10.77
CA ILE A 47 1.22 16.58 9.32
C ILE A 47 -0.15 17.14 8.90
N GLU A 48 -1.25 16.52 9.35
CA GLU A 48 -2.61 17.00 9.08
C GLU A 48 -2.80 18.44 9.57
N SER A 49 -2.40 18.73 10.81
CA SER A 49 -2.50 20.07 11.39
C SER A 49 -1.63 21.11 10.67
N THR A 50 -0.41 20.75 10.28
CA THR A 50 0.54 21.69 9.65
C THR A 50 0.10 22.05 8.23
N LEU A 51 -0.41 21.08 7.49
CA LEU A 51 -0.79 21.24 6.08
C LEU A 51 -2.26 21.63 5.90
N GLY A 52 -3.08 21.57 6.96
CA GLY A 52 -4.54 21.67 6.82
C GLY A 52 -5.11 20.57 5.92
N ALA A 53 -4.49 19.38 5.97
CA ALA A 53 -4.75 18.28 5.05
C ALA A 53 -5.44 17.11 5.76
N ARG A 54 -5.93 16.17 4.94
CA ARG A 54 -6.47 14.89 5.40
C ARG A 54 -5.58 13.77 4.89
N VAL A 55 -5.12 12.91 5.78
CA VAL A 55 -4.13 11.87 5.50
C VAL A 55 -4.72 10.51 5.84
N GLY A 56 -4.73 9.59 4.88
CA GLY A 56 -5.16 8.21 5.08
C GLY A 56 -3.97 7.27 4.89
N ILE A 57 -3.65 6.46 5.90
CA ILE A 57 -2.49 5.55 5.87
C ILE A 57 -2.90 4.19 6.43
N VAL A 58 -2.42 3.14 5.77
CA VAL A 58 -2.37 1.77 6.31
C VAL A 58 -0.94 1.29 6.15
N ILE A 59 -0.37 0.75 7.22
CA ILE A 59 0.91 0.05 7.23
C ILE A 59 0.64 -1.36 7.69
N ARG A 60 1.08 -2.33 6.89
CA ARG A 60 0.95 -3.76 7.16
C ARG A 60 2.31 -4.41 6.98
N ASP A 61 2.80 -5.06 8.02
CA ASP A 61 3.91 -5.99 7.88
C ASP A 61 3.36 -7.31 7.34
N THR A 62 3.97 -7.83 6.27
CA THR A 62 3.53 -9.10 5.67
C THR A 62 4.23 -10.31 6.28
N GLY A 63 5.25 -10.10 7.11
CA GLY A 63 5.94 -11.15 7.86
C GLY A 63 5.41 -11.39 9.28
N SER A 64 4.49 -10.54 9.75
CA SER A 64 3.87 -10.64 11.08
C SER A 64 2.40 -10.18 11.06
N ASP A 65 1.71 -10.29 12.20
CA ASP A 65 0.34 -9.76 12.36
C ASP A 65 0.31 -8.25 12.65
N TRP A 66 1.48 -7.58 12.67
CA TRP A 66 1.56 -6.16 12.99
C TRP A 66 0.95 -5.29 11.89
N ARG A 67 0.09 -4.36 12.31
CA ARG A 67 -0.58 -3.39 11.45
C ARG A 67 -0.83 -2.10 12.21
N TRP A 68 -0.79 -0.99 11.48
CA TRP A 68 -1.16 0.32 11.98
C TRP A 68 -1.93 1.09 10.91
N SER A 69 -2.88 1.92 11.31
CA SER A 69 -3.66 2.70 10.34
C SER A 69 -4.22 4.00 10.92
N HIS A 70 -4.40 4.98 10.04
CA HIS A 70 -5.05 6.26 10.31
C HIS A 70 -6.02 6.58 9.18
N ARG A 71 -7.29 6.87 9.50
CA ARG A 71 -8.39 7.10 8.52
C ARG A 71 -8.51 6.01 7.45
N ALA A 72 -8.28 4.75 7.84
CA ALA A 72 -8.17 3.61 6.95
C ALA A 72 -9.39 3.38 6.05
N GLU A 73 -10.58 3.74 6.55
CA GLU A 73 -11.88 3.54 5.90
C GLU A 73 -12.45 4.80 5.25
N GLU A 74 -11.75 5.93 5.34
CA GLU A 74 -12.18 7.15 4.68
C GLU A 74 -11.84 7.11 3.19
N ARG A 75 -12.70 7.73 2.37
CA ARG A 75 -12.48 7.77 0.92
C ARG A 75 -11.46 8.84 0.52
N PHE A 76 -10.60 8.45 -0.40
CA PHE A 76 -9.63 9.31 -1.07
C PHE A 76 -9.70 9.08 -2.58
N LEU A 77 -9.49 10.15 -3.35
CA LEU A 77 -9.42 10.08 -4.80
C LEU A 77 -8.18 9.27 -5.20
N MET A 78 -8.33 8.25 -6.04
CA MET A 78 -7.21 7.40 -6.42
C MET A 78 -6.19 8.16 -7.28
N ASN A 79 -6.66 9.09 -8.12
CA ASN A 79 -5.86 9.67 -9.19
C ASN A 79 -5.10 8.56 -9.94
N SER A 80 -3.81 8.76 -10.20
CA SER A 80 -2.96 7.78 -10.88
C SER A 80 -2.66 6.51 -10.09
N THR A 81 -3.01 6.38 -8.81
CA THR A 81 -2.78 5.10 -8.08
C THR A 81 -3.62 3.95 -8.64
N VAL A 82 -4.74 4.26 -9.33
CA VAL A 82 -5.58 3.25 -10.01
C VAL A 82 -4.86 2.54 -11.17
N LYS A 83 -3.74 3.09 -11.67
CA LYS A 83 -3.02 2.55 -12.83
C LYS A 83 -2.42 1.16 -12.58
N ALA A 84 -2.03 0.87 -11.34
CA ALA A 84 -1.63 -0.47 -10.95
C ALA A 84 -2.79 -1.47 -11.06
N LEU A 85 -4.01 -1.03 -10.73
CA LEU A 85 -5.22 -1.85 -10.74
C LEU A 85 -5.68 -2.11 -12.18
N ILE A 86 -5.52 -1.13 -13.06
CA ILE A 86 -5.76 -1.26 -14.51
C ILE A 86 -4.83 -2.33 -15.10
N CYS A 87 -3.52 -2.25 -14.82
CA CYS A 87 -2.55 -3.25 -15.31
C CYS A 87 -2.77 -4.64 -14.67
N GLY A 88 -3.20 -4.69 -13.40
CA GLY A 88 -3.65 -5.94 -12.78
C GLY A 88 -4.85 -6.55 -13.51
N GLY A 89 -5.81 -5.73 -13.94
CA GLY A 89 -6.96 -6.19 -14.75
C GLY A 89 -6.55 -6.72 -16.11
N VAL A 90 -5.58 -6.07 -16.77
CA VAL A 90 -4.99 -6.55 -18.03
C VAL A 90 -4.37 -7.93 -17.86
N LEU A 91 -3.59 -8.11 -16.80
CA LEU A 91 -2.94 -9.38 -16.49
C LEU A 91 -3.95 -10.48 -16.11
N ALA A 92 -5.06 -10.11 -15.45
CA ALA A 92 -6.14 -11.06 -15.18
C ALA A 92 -6.83 -11.53 -16.48
N GLU A 93 -6.99 -10.67 -17.49
CA GLU A 93 -7.49 -11.06 -18.81
C GLU A 93 -6.46 -11.89 -19.59
N LEU A 94 -5.17 -11.60 -19.46
CA LEU A 94 -4.08 -12.44 -20.00
C LEU A 94 -4.17 -13.85 -19.41
N ASP A 95 -4.35 -13.99 -18.10
CA ASP A 95 -4.43 -15.28 -17.43
C ASP A 95 -5.62 -16.12 -17.88
N LYS A 96 -6.72 -15.47 -18.29
CA LYS A 96 -7.90 -16.10 -18.88
C LYS A 96 -7.77 -16.40 -20.38
N GLY A 97 -6.68 -15.96 -21.02
CA GLY A 97 -6.48 -16.10 -22.47
C GLY A 97 -7.35 -15.15 -23.32
N MET A 98 -7.85 -14.07 -22.72
CA MET A 98 -8.72 -13.08 -23.38
C MET A 98 -7.93 -11.98 -24.13
N LEU A 99 -6.63 -11.90 -23.87
CA LEU A 99 -5.68 -11.02 -24.55
C LEU A 99 -4.27 -11.62 -24.51
N THR A 100 -3.38 -11.06 -25.31
CA THR A 100 -1.94 -11.29 -25.24
C THR A 100 -1.23 -9.96 -25.05
N LEU A 101 -0.06 -9.96 -24.42
CA LEU A 101 0.68 -8.72 -24.15
C LEU A 101 1.32 -8.09 -25.40
N ASP A 102 1.58 -8.91 -26.43
CA ASP A 102 2.09 -8.49 -27.74
C ASP A 102 0.99 -7.95 -28.67
N GLN A 103 -0.30 -8.17 -28.33
CA GLN A 103 -1.40 -7.50 -29.00
C GLN A 103 -1.17 -5.99 -28.98
N THR A 104 -1.35 -5.32 -30.12
CA THR A 104 -1.12 -3.89 -30.25
C THR A 104 -2.42 -3.09 -30.29
N LEU A 105 -2.40 -1.87 -29.75
CA LEU A 105 -3.47 -0.90 -29.85
C LEU A 105 -2.99 0.33 -30.65
N PRO A 106 -3.77 0.82 -31.62
CA PRO A 106 -3.41 2.01 -32.38
C PRO A 106 -3.42 3.24 -31.48
N ILE A 107 -2.44 4.12 -31.66
CA ILE A 107 -2.35 5.40 -30.95
C ILE A 107 -2.79 6.49 -31.92
N ARG A 108 -3.96 7.07 -31.65
CA ARG A 108 -4.56 8.10 -32.52
C ARG A 108 -4.38 9.47 -31.87
N GLN A 109 -4.43 10.50 -32.71
CA GLN A 109 -4.27 11.88 -32.25
C GLN A 109 -5.30 12.26 -31.17
N PHE A 110 -6.52 11.72 -31.25
CA PHE A 110 -7.58 12.00 -30.27
C PHE A 110 -7.46 11.21 -28.96
N ASP A 111 -6.59 10.19 -28.90
CA ASP A 111 -6.35 9.44 -27.67
C ASP A 111 -5.46 10.23 -26.70
N ILE A 112 -4.68 11.18 -27.23
CA ILE A 112 -3.72 11.98 -26.47
C ILE A 112 -4.45 12.97 -25.57
N VAL A 113 -4.24 12.81 -24.26
CA VAL A 113 -4.74 13.70 -23.21
C VAL A 113 -3.59 14.36 -22.47
N SER A 114 -3.89 15.26 -21.53
CA SER A 114 -2.87 15.90 -20.68
C SER A 114 -1.96 14.86 -20.06
N TYR A 115 -0.64 15.08 -20.12
CA TYR A 115 0.40 14.17 -19.60
C TYR A 115 0.37 12.77 -20.24
N SER A 116 0.83 12.71 -21.49
CA SER A 116 0.95 11.49 -22.30
C SER A 116 2.36 11.35 -22.90
N PRO A 117 3.43 11.36 -22.05
CA PRO A 117 4.82 11.56 -22.50
C PRO A 117 5.37 10.46 -23.42
N VAL A 118 4.84 9.24 -23.35
CA VAL A 118 5.25 8.09 -24.18
C VAL A 118 4.35 7.98 -25.39
N THR A 119 3.04 7.92 -25.18
CA THR A 119 2.07 7.67 -26.26
C THR A 119 2.02 8.81 -27.27
N GLN A 120 2.24 10.07 -26.87
CA GLN A 120 2.30 11.20 -27.82
C GLN A 120 3.40 11.04 -28.88
N LYS A 121 4.48 10.31 -28.58
CA LYS A 121 5.59 10.03 -29.51
C LYS A 121 5.25 8.92 -30.51
N HIS A 122 4.13 8.23 -30.31
CA HIS A 122 3.68 7.07 -31.06
C HIS A 122 2.39 7.32 -31.84
N VAL A 123 1.89 8.56 -31.91
CA VAL A 123 0.72 8.90 -32.72
C VAL A 123 0.89 8.45 -34.17
N GLY A 124 -0.13 7.80 -34.71
CA GLY A 124 -0.11 7.21 -36.05
C GLY A 124 0.54 5.82 -36.13
N LYS A 125 1.05 5.31 -35.00
CA LYS A 125 1.58 3.95 -34.87
C LYS A 125 0.69 3.13 -33.91
N ALA A 126 1.17 1.97 -33.51
CA ALA A 126 0.57 1.15 -32.47
C ALA A 126 1.61 0.83 -31.40
N MET A 127 1.16 0.59 -30.18
CA MET A 127 1.98 0.11 -29.06
C MET A 127 1.41 -1.21 -28.54
N SER A 128 2.28 -2.09 -28.04
CA SER A 128 1.83 -3.34 -27.42
C SER A 128 1.11 -3.07 -26.10
N ILE A 129 0.25 -4.01 -25.67
CA ILE A 129 -0.39 -3.93 -24.34
C ILE A 129 0.66 -3.90 -23.23
N ALA A 130 1.76 -4.65 -23.36
CA ALA A 130 2.89 -4.57 -22.44
C ALA A 130 3.49 -3.15 -22.36
N ASP A 131 3.80 -2.54 -23.50
CA ASP A 131 4.39 -1.19 -23.53
C ASP A 131 3.44 -0.14 -22.96
N LEU A 132 2.14 -0.30 -23.17
CA LEU A 132 1.13 0.58 -22.59
C LEU A 132 1.02 0.40 -21.08
N CYS A 133 1.10 -0.83 -20.56
CA CYS A 133 1.14 -1.08 -19.11
C CYS A 133 2.39 -0.48 -18.48
N LEU A 134 3.55 -0.68 -19.11
CA LEU A 134 4.81 -0.10 -18.65
C LEU A 134 4.74 1.44 -18.65
N ALA A 135 4.29 2.07 -19.73
CA ALA A 135 4.12 3.53 -19.78
C ALA A 135 3.13 4.05 -18.73
N THR A 136 2.06 3.30 -18.48
CA THR A 136 1.04 3.59 -17.48
C THR A 136 1.58 3.52 -16.05
N LEU A 137 2.48 2.57 -15.75
CA LEU A 137 3.03 2.36 -14.41
C LEU A 137 4.31 3.15 -14.12
N ASP A 138 5.22 3.21 -15.09
CA ASP A 138 6.54 3.82 -14.92
C ASP A 138 6.47 5.34 -14.90
N ILE A 139 5.76 5.92 -15.87
CA ILE A 139 5.67 7.37 -16.05
C ILE A 139 4.23 7.88 -16.01
N SER A 140 3.28 7.08 -15.55
CA SER A 140 1.89 7.50 -15.34
C SER A 140 1.22 8.07 -16.60
N ASP A 141 1.54 7.56 -17.80
CA ASP A 141 1.02 8.05 -19.08
C ASP A 141 -0.51 7.92 -19.15
N ASN A 142 -1.21 9.05 -19.28
CA ASN A 142 -2.67 9.10 -19.18
C ASN A 142 -3.38 8.52 -20.40
N ALA A 143 -2.86 8.72 -21.61
CA ALA A 143 -3.44 8.13 -22.80
C ALA A 143 -3.23 6.62 -22.84
N ALA A 144 -2.09 6.12 -22.36
CA ALA A 144 -1.88 4.69 -22.19
C ALA A 144 -2.91 4.07 -21.23
N ALA A 145 -3.15 4.71 -20.08
CA ALA A 145 -4.17 4.26 -19.14
C ALA A 145 -5.57 4.23 -19.76
N ASN A 146 -5.96 5.27 -20.53
CA ASN A 146 -7.26 5.31 -21.22
C ASN A 146 -7.42 4.20 -22.26
N LEU A 147 -6.37 3.91 -23.05
CA LEU A 147 -6.38 2.83 -24.04
C LEU A 147 -6.55 1.45 -23.37
N LEU A 148 -5.85 1.21 -22.25
CA LEU A 148 -5.99 -0.02 -21.47
C LEU A 148 -7.38 -0.14 -20.84
N ILE A 149 -7.92 0.94 -20.26
CA ILE A 149 -9.30 0.96 -19.76
C ILE A 149 -10.27 0.62 -20.89
N GLY A 150 -10.09 1.19 -22.08
CA GLY A 150 -10.88 0.87 -23.27
C GLY A 150 -10.80 -0.60 -23.65
N ARG A 151 -9.58 -1.18 -23.65
CA ARG A 151 -9.36 -2.60 -23.95
C ARG A 151 -10.01 -3.55 -22.93
N LEU A 152 -10.12 -3.13 -21.67
CA LEU A 152 -10.83 -3.86 -20.61
C LEU A 152 -12.36 -3.73 -20.70
N GLY A 153 -12.90 -2.82 -21.52
CA GLY A 153 -14.34 -2.58 -21.63
C GLY A 153 -14.85 -1.38 -20.83
N GLY A 154 -13.95 -0.48 -20.41
CA GLY A 154 -14.28 0.80 -19.77
C GLY A 154 -14.19 0.80 -18.23
N PRO A 155 -14.43 1.95 -17.58
CA PRO A 155 -14.28 2.12 -16.13
C PRO A 155 -15.07 1.11 -15.28
N LYS A 156 -16.28 0.77 -15.73
CA LYS A 156 -17.13 -0.21 -15.04
C LYS A 156 -16.54 -1.62 -15.08
N ALA A 157 -15.84 -2.00 -16.15
CA ALA A 157 -15.19 -3.29 -16.25
C ALA A 157 -13.98 -3.38 -15.31
N VAL A 158 -13.20 -2.29 -15.15
CA VAL A 158 -12.15 -2.20 -14.14
C VAL A 158 -12.74 -2.36 -12.73
N THR A 159 -13.86 -1.67 -12.44
CA THR A 159 -14.55 -1.83 -11.15
C THR A 159 -15.08 -3.26 -10.94
N ALA A 160 -15.62 -3.90 -11.99
CA ALA A 160 -16.09 -5.28 -11.91
C ALA A 160 -14.94 -6.26 -11.66
N PHE A 161 -13.78 -6.03 -12.27
CA PHE A 161 -12.56 -6.78 -11.96
C PHE A 161 -12.18 -6.64 -10.48
N LEU A 162 -12.17 -5.43 -9.93
CA LEU A 162 -11.89 -5.20 -8.51
C LEU A 162 -12.85 -5.98 -7.60
N ARG A 163 -14.15 -5.99 -7.93
CA ARG A 163 -15.12 -6.82 -7.20
C ARG A 163 -14.81 -8.31 -7.28
N SER A 164 -14.35 -8.80 -8.43
CA SER A 164 -14.02 -10.21 -8.63
C SER A 164 -12.81 -10.68 -7.83
N ILE A 165 -11.91 -9.77 -7.43
CA ILE A 165 -10.73 -10.06 -6.61
C ILE A 165 -10.92 -9.71 -5.13
N GLY A 166 -12.15 -9.41 -4.72
CA GLY A 166 -12.50 -9.21 -3.31
C GLY A 166 -12.46 -7.76 -2.81
N ASP A 167 -12.31 -6.75 -3.68
CA ASP A 167 -12.41 -5.34 -3.30
C ASP A 167 -13.86 -4.84 -3.45
N PRO A 168 -14.60 -4.55 -2.36
CA PRO A 168 -15.97 -4.06 -2.43
C PRO A 168 -16.07 -2.52 -2.48
N VAL A 169 -14.97 -1.79 -2.33
CA VAL A 169 -14.95 -0.36 -2.00
C VAL A 169 -14.47 0.51 -3.15
N SER A 170 -13.36 0.14 -3.78
CA SER A 170 -12.73 0.90 -4.86
C SER A 170 -13.63 0.95 -6.07
N ARG A 171 -13.65 2.08 -6.76
CA ARG A 171 -14.46 2.29 -7.97
C ARG A 171 -13.78 3.24 -8.93
N LEU A 172 -13.82 2.90 -10.21
CA LEU A 172 -13.40 3.75 -11.31
C LEU A 172 -14.64 4.10 -12.14
N ASP A 173 -14.88 5.39 -12.33
CA ASP A 173 -16.09 5.93 -12.93
C ASP A 173 -15.79 6.75 -14.18
N ARG A 174 -14.60 7.35 -14.27
CA ARG A 174 -14.20 8.26 -15.36
C ARG A 174 -12.88 7.82 -16.00
N LEU A 175 -12.63 8.36 -17.19
CA LEU A 175 -11.34 8.27 -17.88
C LEU A 175 -10.44 9.44 -17.48
N GLU A 176 -9.14 9.33 -17.78
CA GLU A 176 -8.22 10.47 -17.71
C GLU A 176 -8.63 11.57 -18.71
N PRO A 177 -8.47 12.86 -18.36
CA PRO A 177 -7.98 13.37 -17.08
C PRO A 177 -9.09 13.54 -16.02
N LYS A 178 -10.35 13.25 -16.37
CA LYS A 178 -11.53 13.56 -15.55
C LYS A 178 -11.59 12.78 -14.24
N LEU A 179 -10.93 11.62 -14.15
CA LEU A 179 -10.83 10.84 -12.91
C LEU A 179 -10.08 11.58 -11.80
N ASN A 180 -9.28 12.62 -12.12
CA ASN A 180 -8.56 13.43 -11.12
C ASN A 180 -9.40 14.60 -10.57
N ALA A 181 -10.63 14.78 -11.05
CA ALA A 181 -11.48 15.87 -10.58
C ALA A 181 -12.10 15.53 -9.22
N PHE A 182 -11.64 16.25 -8.19
CA PHE A 182 -12.12 16.16 -6.82
C PHE A 182 -13.37 17.03 -6.59
N ALA A 183 -14.33 16.50 -5.86
CA ALA A 183 -15.43 17.25 -5.28
C ALA A 183 -15.75 16.69 -3.88
N PRO A 184 -16.00 17.55 -2.86
CA PRO A 184 -16.37 17.07 -1.52
C PRO A 184 -17.59 16.14 -1.57
N GLY A 185 -17.46 14.96 -0.97
CA GLY A 185 -18.53 13.95 -0.89
C GLY A 185 -18.79 13.17 -2.19
N ASP A 186 -18.09 13.46 -3.29
CA ASP A 186 -18.21 12.68 -4.53
C ASP A 186 -17.45 11.34 -4.40
N PRO A 187 -18.14 10.19 -4.48
CA PRO A 187 -17.49 8.90 -4.32
C PRO A 187 -16.78 8.41 -5.59
N ARG A 188 -16.92 9.11 -6.72
CA ARG A 188 -16.36 8.65 -8.00
C ARG A 188 -14.85 8.61 -7.99
N ASP A 189 -14.27 7.55 -8.58
CA ASP A 189 -12.82 7.35 -8.71
C ASP A 189 -12.07 7.29 -7.36
N THR A 190 -12.77 6.88 -6.30
CA THR A 190 -12.21 6.78 -4.95
C THR A 190 -11.97 5.34 -4.50
N THR A 191 -11.05 5.20 -3.56
CA THR A 191 -10.80 4.01 -2.74
C THR A 191 -10.69 4.42 -1.27
N THR A 192 -10.42 3.46 -0.38
CA THR A 192 -9.96 3.71 0.98
C THR A 192 -8.54 3.14 1.13
N PRO A 193 -7.70 3.67 2.04
CA PRO A 193 -6.38 3.09 2.31
C PRO A 193 -6.44 1.58 2.61
N ALA A 194 -7.42 1.14 3.41
CA ALA A 194 -7.61 -0.28 3.72
C ALA A 194 -7.92 -1.11 2.47
N ALA A 195 -8.87 -0.68 1.64
CA ALA A 195 -9.23 -1.41 0.42
C ALA A 195 -8.07 -1.47 -0.57
N MET A 196 -7.33 -0.38 -0.76
CA MET A 196 -6.17 -0.35 -1.65
C MET A 196 -5.05 -1.29 -1.16
N THR A 197 -4.78 -1.33 0.16
CA THR A 197 -3.78 -2.25 0.73
C THR A 197 -4.16 -3.71 0.51
N GLU A 198 -5.43 -4.09 0.74
CA GLU A 198 -5.86 -5.48 0.50
C GLU A 198 -5.87 -5.83 -0.99
N THR A 199 -6.24 -4.88 -1.87
CA THR A 199 -6.15 -5.07 -3.33
C THR A 199 -4.71 -5.27 -3.79
N TRP A 200 -3.76 -4.48 -3.29
CA TRP A 200 -2.34 -4.69 -3.58
C TRP A 200 -1.83 -6.03 -3.04
N HIS A 201 -2.23 -6.41 -1.83
CA HIS A 201 -1.89 -7.72 -1.29
C HIS A 201 -2.41 -8.84 -2.21
N ALA A 202 -3.67 -8.78 -2.64
CA ALA A 202 -4.26 -9.77 -3.54
C ALA A 202 -3.49 -9.87 -4.87
N LEU A 203 -3.16 -8.72 -5.49
CA LEU A 203 -2.48 -8.66 -6.78
C LEU A 203 -1.00 -9.06 -6.72
N LEU A 204 -0.28 -8.68 -5.66
CA LEU A 204 1.18 -8.79 -5.59
C LEU A 204 1.67 -9.97 -4.78
N LEU A 205 0.87 -10.47 -3.83
CA LEU A 205 1.27 -11.53 -2.89
C LEU A 205 0.27 -12.69 -2.85
N GLY A 206 -1.00 -12.44 -3.20
CA GLY A 206 -2.05 -13.46 -3.30
C GLY A 206 -2.14 -14.13 -4.66
N ASP A 207 -3.13 -14.99 -4.83
CA ASP A 207 -3.25 -15.90 -5.99
C ASP A 207 -4.32 -15.49 -7.01
N VAL A 208 -4.71 -14.22 -7.01
CA VAL A 208 -5.70 -13.70 -7.99
C VAL A 208 -5.12 -13.56 -9.40
N LEU A 209 -3.79 -13.52 -9.51
CA LEU A 209 -3.01 -13.60 -10.75
C LEU A 209 -2.16 -14.87 -10.73
N LYS A 210 -1.91 -15.45 -11.92
CA LYS A 210 -0.92 -16.52 -12.07
C LYS A 210 0.47 -16.01 -11.66
N PRO A 211 1.38 -16.89 -11.21
CA PRO A 211 2.71 -16.47 -10.76
C PRO A 211 3.49 -15.61 -11.76
N ALA A 212 3.44 -15.94 -13.05
CA ALA A 212 4.12 -15.16 -14.09
C ALA A 212 3.54 -13.73 -14.23
N SER A 213 2.21 -13.63 -14.23
CA SER A 213 1.49 -12.36 -14.31
C SER A 213 1.75 -11.48 -13.08
N ARG A 214 1.76 -12.08 -11.89
CA ARG A 214 2.12 -11.41 -10.63
C ARG A 214 3.55 -10.87 -10.66
N THR A 215 4.52 -11.69 -11.09
CA THR A 215 5.92 -11.26 -11.26
C THR A 215 6.03 -10.11 -12.24
N GLN A 216 5.30 -10.14 -13.37
CA GLN A 216 5.33 -9.07 -14.36
C GLN A 216 4.79 -7.75 -13.80
N LEU A 217 3.72 -7.80 -13.00
CA LEU A 217 3.17 -6.60 -12.35
C LEU A 217 4.19 -5.99 -11.39
N ILE A 218 4.83 -6.82 -10.56
CA ILE A 218 5.89 -6.38 -9.63
C ILE A 218 7.04 -5.74 -10.41
N GLU A 219 7.47 -6.36 -11.51
CA GLU A 219 8.54 -5.81 -12.36
C GLU A 219 8.19 -4.42 -12.88
N TRP A 220 7.02 -4.24 -13.50
CA TRP A 220 6.58 -2.93 -13.99
C TRP A 220 6.49 -1.87 -12.88
N MET A 221 5.98 -2.25 -11.70
CA MET A 221 5.88 -1.34 -10.55
C MET A 221 7.24 -0.97 -9.94
N SER A 222 8.30 -1.74 -10.22
CA SER A 222 9.62 -1.55 -9.62
C SER A 222 10.53 -0.58 -10.40
N HIS A 223 10.14 -0.15 -11.61
CA HIS A 223 10.97 0.76 -12.42
C HIS A 223 11.06 2.18 -11.81
N GLY A 224 9.94 2.74 -11.33
CA GLY A 224 9.96 3.97 -10.54
C GLY A 224 10.26 5.27 -11.30
N GLY A 225 9.90 5.42 -12.58
CA GLY A 225 10.18 6.61 -13.40
C GLY A 225 9.62 7.96 -12.90
N VAL A 226 8.71 7.95 -11.91
CA VAL A 226 8.13 9.14 -11.26
C VAL A 226 8.66 9.46 -9.87
N THR A 227 9.54 8.63 -9.29
CA THR A 227 10.22 8.99 -8.03
C THR A 227 11.43 9.88 -8.33
N GLY A 228 11.18 11.19 -8.43
CA GLY A 228 12.14 12.29 -8.29
C GLY A 228 13.56 12.04 -8.82
N ALA A 229 13.78 12.38 -10.09
CA ALA A 229 15.06 12.94 -10.55
C ALA A 229 14.98 14.48 -10.53
#